data_AF-A0A165CZK1-F1
#
_entry.id   AF-A0A165CZK1-F1
#
_cell.length_a   1.000
_cell.length_b   1.000
_cell.length_c   1.000
_cell.angle_alpha   90.00
_cell.angle_beta   90.00
_cell.angle_gamma   90.00
#
_symmetry.space_group_name_H-M   'P 1'
#
loop_
_entity.id
_entity.type
_entity.pdbx_description
1 polymer ?
#
loop_
_entity_poly.entity_id
_entity_poly.type
_entity_poly.pdbx_seq_one_letter_code
_entity_poly.pdbx_strand_id
1 'polypeptide(L)'
;SLSQVTIGFGTQNYTCTGGKFVNVGALAQVFDISCIQELPAISANLAAAINEIQGLEGGIAFENWIAKVAQWSGFKLADHYFDTSSGSLAPVFNFQVSGGDFVIGKKLQDLPDPTNPAVNVDWLQLTAVAGDAAKFLVREQTAGGQPPASCSIENETLQVPYAAKYWFF
;
A
#
# COMPACT_ATOMS: atom_id res chain seq x y z
N SER A 1 -3.50 -17.32 -11.88
CA SER A 1 -3.73 -18.12 -10.66
C SER A 1 -3.02 -17.42 -9.53
N LEU A 2 -3.46 -17.54 -8.28
CA LEU A 2 -2.78 -16.84 -7.18
C LEU A 2 -1.27 -17.13 -7.19
N SER A 3 -0.46 -16.10 -7.38
CA SER A 3 1.01 -16.19 -7.47
C SER A 3 1.68 -15.74 -6.17
N GLN A 4 1.13 -14.72 -5.51
CA GLN A 4 1.76 -14.11 -4.35
C GLN A 4 0.73 -13.48 -3.42
N VAL A 5 0.97 -13.58 -2.11
CA VAL A 5 0.24 -12.79 -1.10
C VAL A 5 1.24 -12.00 -0.28
N THR A 6 0.98 -10.70 -0.17
CA THR A 6 1.92 -9.77 0.43
C THR A 6 1.23 -8.79 1.37
N ILE A 7 2.06 -8.11 2.13
CA ILE A 7 1.67 -6.97 2.95
C ILE A 7 2.57 -5.79 2.59
N GLY A 8 1.98 -4.61 2.37
CA GLY A 8 2.70 -3.40 2.01
C GLY A 8 2.60 -2.34 3.08
N PHE A 9 3.70 -1.64 3.37
CA PHE A 9 3.77 -0.56 4.36
C PHE A 9 4.48 0.65 3.80
N GLY A 10 3.91 1.82 4.05
CA GLY A 10 4.53 3.08 3.70
C GLY A 10 3.55 4.21 3.79
N THR A 11 3.49 5.04 2.75
CA THR A 11 2.65 6.24 2.73
C THR A 11 1.81 6.33 1.46
N GLN A 12 0.61 6.88 1.62
CA GLN A 12 -0.17 7.47 0.55
C GLN A 12 0.19 8.94 0.47
N ASN A 13 0.53 9.41 -0.72
CA ASN A 13 1.03 10.76 -0.93
C ASN A 13 -0.05 11.62 -1.61
N TYR A 14 -0.24 12.82 -1.09
CA TYR A 14 -1.25 13.76 -1.54
C TYR A 14 -0.67 15.14 -1.76
N THR A 15 -1.30 15.88 -2.65
CA THR A 15 -1.08 17.32 -2.84
C THR A 15 -2.41 18.05 -2.70
N CYS A 16 -2.42 19.17 -1.98
CA CYS A 16 -3.58 20.03 -1.89
C CYS A 16 -3.84 20.72 -3.24
N THR A 17 -5.02 20.51 -3.80
CA THR A 17 -5.47 21.13 -5.04
C THR A 17 -6.92 21.58 -4.90
N GLY A 18 -7.15 22.89 -4.92
CA GLY A 18 -8.51 23.44 -4.81
C GLY A 18 -9.17 23.14 -3.46
N GLY A 19 -8.40 23.18 -2.38
CA GLY A 19 -8.87 22.95 -1.01
C GLY A 19 -9.14 21.48 -0.65
N LYS A 20 -8.76 20.53 -1.53
CA LYS A 20 -8.84 19.09 -1.27
C LYS A 20 -7.50 18.41 -1.50
N PHE A 21 -7.18 17.41 -0.69
CA PHE A 21 -6.03 16.55 -0.93
C PHE A 21 -6.32 15.58 -2.08
N VAL A 22 -5.55 15.68 -3.15
CA VAL A 22 -5.61 14.79 -4.32
C VAL A 22 -4.46 13.79 -4.22
N ASN A 23 -4.74 12.50 -4.41
CA ASN A 23 -3.71 11.47 -4.37
C ASN A 23 -2.75 11.63 -5.55
N VAL A 24 -1.45 11.68 -5.26
CA VAL A 24 -0.36 11.78 -6.24
C VAL A 24 0.56 10.55 -6.19
N GLY A 25 0.07 9.47 -5.60
CA GLY A 25 0.74 8.17 -5.55
C GLY A 25 0.95 7.63 -4.14
N ALA A 26 1.92 6.74 -4.03
CA ALA A 26 2.31 6.06 -2.80
C ALA A 26 3.81 5.76 -2.82
N LEU A 27 4.37 5.46 -1.66
CA LEU A 27 5.69 4.85 -1.53
C LEU A 27 5.60 3.80 -0.43
N ALA A 28 5.83 2.53 -0.76
CA ALA A 28 5.70 1.43 0.19
C ALA A 28 6.72 0.31 -0.07
N GLN A 29 7.06 -0.41 0.99
CA GLN A 29 7.78 -1.68 0.90
C GLN A 29 6.80 -2.82 1.05
N VAL A 30 6.95 -3.84 0.21
CA VAL A 30 6.04 -4.98 0.12
C VAL A 30 6.76 -6.25 0.53
N PHE A 31 6.17 -7.03 1.42
CA PHE A 31 6.76 -8.23 2.03
C PHE A 31 5.89 -9.45 1.76
N ASP A 32 6.52 -10.59 1.43
CA ASP A 32 5.83 -11.87 1.26
C ASP A 32 5.20 -12.31 2.58
N ILE A 33 3.91 -12.65 2.59
CA ILE A 33 3.23 -13.26 3.74
C ILE A 33 2.50 -14.55 3.37
N SER A 34 2.81 -15.17 2.23
CA SER A 34 2.09 -16.33 1.69
C SER A 34 2.04 -17.51 2.66
N CYS A 35 3.07 -17.68 3.49
CA CYS A 35 3.13 -18.73 4.53
C CYS A 35 2.22 -18.48 5.74
N ILE A 36 1.80 -17.24 5.95
CA ILE A 36 1.11 -16.80 7.16
C ILE A 36 -0.19 -16.03 6.87
N GLN A 37 -0.56 -15.90 5.60
CA GLN A 37 -1.66 -15.08 5.08
C GLN A 37 -3.03 -15.26 5.75
N GLU A 38 -3.28 -16.43 6.35
CA GLU A 38 -4.53 -16.79 7.06
C GLU A 38 -4.49 -16.51 8.56
N LEU A 39 -3.37 -16.08 9.12
CA LEU A 39 -3.25 -15.82 10.54
C LEU A 39 -4.04 -14.54 10.90
N PRO A 40 -5.05 -14.61 11.81
CA PRO A 40 -5.80 -13.44 12.26
C PRO A 40 -4.90 -12.35 12.87
N ALA A 41 -3.77 -12.77 13.43
CA ALA A 41 -2.75 -11.88 13.95
C ALA A 41 -2.24 -10.89 12.89
N ILE A 42 -2.19 -11.25 11.61
CA ILE A 42 -1.72 -10.34 10.56
C ILE A 42 -2.68 -9.16 10.39
N SER A 43 -3.99 -9.42 10.31
CA SER A 43 -4.98 -8.35 10.16
C SER A 43 -5.04 -7.45 11.40
N ALA A 44 -4.96 -8.02 12.60
CA ALA A 44 -4.90 -7.23 13.84
C ALA A 44 -3.59 -6.42 13.95
N ASN A 45 -2.46 -7.03 13.61
CA ASN A 45 -1.15 -6.37 13.64
C ASN A 45 -1.01 -5.31 12.56
N LEU A 46 -1.70 -5.43 11.43
CA LEU A 46 -1.74 -4.42 10.38
C LEU A 46 -2.37 -3.13 10.91
N ALA A 47 -3.57 -3.22 11.50
CA ALA A 47 -4.23 -2.08 12.12
C ALA A 47 -3.41 -1.50 13.29
N ALA A 48 -2.82 -2.37 14.12
CA ALA A 48 -1.95 -1.94 15.21
C ALA A 48 -0.70 -1.20 14.69
N ALA A 49 -0.03 -1.71 13.66
CA ALA A 49 1.14 -1.08 13.07
C ALA A 49 0.85 0.33 12.57
N ILE A 50 -0.26 0.53 11.88
CA ILE A 50 -0.62 1.86 11.38
C ILE A 50 -1.02 2.80 12.52
N ASN A 51 -1.75 2.34 13.53
CA ASN A 51 -2.05 3.16 14.70
C ASN A 51 -0.77 3.58 15.44
N GLU A 52 0.22 2.69 15.53
CA GLU A 52 1.54 3.02 16.08
C GLU A 52 2.30 4.02 15.20
N ILE A 53 2.22 3.92 13.87
CA ILE A 53 2.86 4.88 12.94
C ILE A 53 2.14 6.24 12.96
N GLN A 54 0.81 6.28 13.06
CA GLN A 54 0.04 7.52 13.16
C GLN A 54 0.25 8.22 14.51
N GLY A 55 0.54 7.48 15.57
CA GLY A 55 0.83 8.01 16.90
C GLY A 55 2.26 8.52 17.09
N LEU A 56 3.17 8.24 16.15
CA LEU A 56 4.58 8.59 16.28
C LEU A 56 5.03 9.49 15.13
N GLU A 57 5.32 10.74 15.46
CA GLU A 57 6.44 11.44 14.84
C GLU A 57 7.75 10.66 15.18
N GLY A 58 8.00 9.51 14.56
CA GLY A 58 9.21 8.73 14.84
C GLY A 58 9.21 7.29 14.33
N GLY A 59 10.13 6.99 13.41
CA GLY A 59 10.30 5.69 12.73
C GLY A 59 10.60 4.45 13.58
N ILE A 60 10.60 4.53 14.91
CA ILE A 60 11.00 3.44 15.82
C ILE A 60 9.97 2.30 15.85
N ALA A 61 8.66 2.59 15.78
CA ALA A 61 7.65 1.53 15.72
C ALA A 61 7.61 0.82 14.37
N PHE A 62 7.82 1.58 13.29
CA PHE A 62 7.90 1.03 11.94
C PHE A 62 9.08 0.05 11.83
N GLU A 63 10.27 0.42 12.31
CA GLU A 63 11.44 -0.45 12.34
C GLU A 63 11.22 -1.74 13.15
N ASN A 64 10.61 -1.65 14.33
CA ASN A 64 10.29 -2.82 15.16
C ASN A 64 9.26 -3.74 14.50
N TRP A 65 8.28 -3.18 13.80
CA TRP A 65 7.27 -3.94 13.09
C TRP A 65 7.84 -4.60 11.82
N ILE A 66 8.64 -3.87 11.04
CA ILE A 66 9.41 -4.40 9.91
C ILE A 66 10.32 -5.53 10.39
N ALA A 67 10.96 -5.40 11.55
CA ALA A 67 11.78 -6.46 12.13
C ALA A 67 10.94 -7.71 12.49
N LYS A 68 9.74 -7.54 13.05
CA LYS A 68 8.84 -8.68 13.33
C LYS A 68 8.35 -9.36 12.05
N VAL A 69 8.02 -8.60 11.01
CA VAL A 69 7.60 -9.17 9.73
C VAL A 69 8.77 -9.78 8.98
N ALA A 70 9.95 -9.17 8.98
CA ALA A 70 11.16 -9.80 8.47
C ALA A 70 11.47 -11.12 9.20
N GLN A 71 11.21 -11.21 10.51
CA GLN A 71 11.33 -12.46 11.27
C GLN A 71 10.30 -13.53 10.87
N TRP A 72 9.08 -13.14 10.48
CA TRP A 72 7.99 -14.08 10.14
C TRP A 72 7.90 -14.44 8.65
N SER A 73 8.30 -13.51 7.81
CA SER A 73 7.96 -13.42 6.39
C SER A 73 9.21 -13.33 5.51
N GLY A 74 10.38 -13.14 6.14
CA GLY A 74 11.70 -13.41 5.58
C GLY A 74 12.29 -12.22 4.81
N PHE A 75 11.60 -11.66 3.82
CA PHE A 75 12.25 -10.74 2.89
C PHE A 75 11.31 -9.69 2.29
N LYS A 76 11.84 -8.48 2.10
CA LYS A 76 11.23 -7.46 1.24
C LYS A 76 11.16 -8.02 -0.18
N LEU A 77 9.96 -8.07 -0.74
CA LEU A 77 9.66 -8.69 -2.02
C LEU A 77 9.54 -7.66 -3.15
N ALA A 78 8.94 -6.50 -2.89
CA ALA A 78 8.81 -5.45 -3.89
C ALA A 78 8.91 -4.05 -3.29
N ASP A 79 9.29 -3.08 -4.12
CA ASP A 79 8.98 -1.68 -3.90
C ASP A 79 7.68 -1.31 -4.60
N HIS A 80 6.82 -0.57 -3.91
CA HIS A 80 5.59 -0.05 -4.46
C HIS A 80 5.67 1.47 -4.55
N TYR A 81 5.43 2.00 -5.74
CA TYR A 81 5.43 3.44 -6.01
C TYR A 81 4.51 3.76 -7.18
N PHE A 82 4.43 5.03 -7.58
CA PHE A 82 3.69 5.43 -8.76
C PHE A 82 4.62 6.11 -9.77
N ASP A 83 4.42 5.84 -11.06
CA ASP A 83 5.10 6.54 -12.14
C ASP A 83 4.16 6.77 -13.33
N THR A 84 4.69 7.37 -14.40
CA THR A 84 3.94 7.72 -15.63
C THR A 84 4.39 6.93 -16.84
N SER A 85 5.18 5.87 -16.68
CA SER A 85 5.75 5.09 -17.78
C SER A 85 4.68 4.39 -18.64
N SER A 86 3.50 4.16 -18.10
CA SER A 86 2.31 3.63 -18.81
C SER A 86 1.39 4.71 -19.40
N GLY A 87 1.83 5.98 -19.41
CA GLY A 87 1.12 7.12 -19.99
C GLY A 87 0.36 7.98 -18.96
N SER A 88 -0.23 7.37 -17.93
CA SER A 88 -0.85 8.07 -16.81
C SER A 88 -0.21 7.65 -15.50
N LEU A 89 -0.35 8.46 -14.44
CA LEU A 89 0.11 8.12 -13.10
C LEU A 89 -0.52 6.79 -12.67
N ALA A 90 0.32 5.77 -12.47
CA ALA A 90 -0.11 4.40 -12.24
C ALA A 90 0.70 3.72 -11.13
N PRO A 91 0.08 2.85 -10.33
CA PRO A 91 0.76 2.05 -9.32
C PRO A 91 1.71 1.04 -9.97
N VAL A 92 2.95 1.00 -9.49
CA VAL A 92 3.99 0.05 -9.86
C VAL A 92 4.30 -0.83 -8.67
N PHE A 93 4.39 -2.13 -8.88
CA PHE A 93 4.99 -3.07 -7.94
C PHE A 93 6.24 -3.64 -8.59
N ASN A 94 7.39 -3.22 -8.10
CA ASN A 94 8.69 -3.61 -8.64
C ASN A 94 9.29 -4.74 -7.81
N PHE A 95 9.12 -5.98 -8.29
CA PHE A 95 9.71 -7.18 -7.67
C PHE A 95 11.16 -7.42 -8.14
N GLN A 96 11.71 -6.59 -9.03
CA GLN A 96 13.10 -6.71 -9.47
C GLN A 96 14.09 -6.56 -8.30
N VAL A 97 13.67 -5.86 -7.23
CA VAL A 97 14.42 -5.74 -5.98
C VAL A 97 14.65 -7.08 -5.26
N SER A 98 13.87 -8.11 -5.59
CA SER A 98 13.99 -9.48 -5.08
C SER A 98 14.23 -10.51 -6.20
N GLY A 99 14.58 -10.06 -7.41
CA GLY A 99 14.84 -10.93 -8.56
C GLY A 99 13.60 -11.37 -9.34
N GLY A 100 12.42 -10.80 -9.04
CA GLY A 100 11.21 -10.96 -9.84
C GLY A 100 11.11 -9.97 -11.00
N ASP A 101 9.92 -9.88 -11.59
CA ASP A 101 9.60 -8.88 -12.62
C ASP A 101 8.95 -7.62 -11.99
N PHE A 102 8.23 -6.82 -12.76
CA PHE A 102 7.38 -5.76 -12.24
C PHE A 102 5.94 -5.92 -12.74
N VAL A 103 5.02 -5.15 -12.16
CA VAL A 103 3.69 -4.93 -12.72
C VAL A 103 3.30 -3.48 -12.55
N ILE A 104 2.79 -2.88 -13.62
CA ILE A 104 2.10 -1.59 -13.59
C ILE A 104 0.61 -1.87 -13.64
N GLY A 105 -0.11 -1.43 -12.61
CA GLY A 105 -1.53 -1.65 -12.46
C GLY A 105 -2.37 -0.48 -12.98
N LYS A 106 -3.59 -0.78 -13.41
CA LYS A 106 -4.65 0.19 -13.68
C LYS A 106 -5.87 -0.17 -12.85
N LYS A 107 -6.46 0.83 -12.18
CA LYS A 107 -7.66 0.63 -11.36
C LYS A 107 -8.81 0.08 -12.20
N LEU A 108 -9.33 -1.07 -11.77
CA LEU A 108 -10.47 -1.77 -12.37
C LEU A 108 -11.70 -1.65 -11.48
N GLN A 109 -11.55 -1.83 -10.17
CA GLN A 109 -12.60 -1.62 -9.18
C GLN A 109 -12.08 -0.83 -7.99
N ASP A 110 -13.00 -0.13 -7.32
CA ASP A 110 -12.76 0.77 -6.21
C ASP A 110 -13.91 0.66 -5.22
N LEU A 111 -13.62 0.24 -3.99
CA LEU A 111 -14.62 -0.02 -2.95
C LEU A 111 -14.15 0.59 -1.63
N PRO A 112 -14.97 1.43 -0.95
CA PRO A 112 -14.64 1.93 0.37
C PRO A 112 -14.31 0.79 1.33
N ASP A 113 -13.31 0.99 2.21
CA ASP A 113 -13.00 0.03 3.26
C ASP A 113 -14.26 -0.28 4.08
N PRO A 114 -14.62 -1.56 4.31
CA PRO A 114 -15.88 -1.92 4.95
C PRO A 114 -15.91 -1.64 6.45
N THR A 115 -14.77 -1.32 7.08
CA THR A 115 -14.67 -1.18 8.53
C THR A 115 -14.59 0.29 8.95
N ASN A 116 -13.71 1.07 8.31
CA ASN A 116 -13.52 2.48 8.64
C ASN A 116 -13.07 3.29 7.39
N PRO A 117 -13.99 3.55 6.44
CA PRO A 117 -13.65 4.21 5.18
C PRO A 117 -13.22 5.68 5.34
N ALA A 118 -13.43 6.28 6.50
CA ALA A 118 -12.96 7.64 6.81
C ALA A 118 -11.45 7.68 7.16
N VAL A 119 -10.87 6.54 7.55
CA VAL A 119 -9.45 6.43 7.95
C VAL A 119 -8.66 5.57 6.98
N ASN A 120 -9.27 4.50 6.48
CA ASN A 120 -8.64 3.48 5.66
C ASN A 120 -8.88 3.76 4.18
N VAL A 121 -7.83 3.69 3.37
CA VAL A 121 -7.96 3.80 1.90
C VAL A 121 -8.77 2.67 1.33
N ASP A 122 -9.40 2.94 0.19
CA ASP A 122 -10.30 2.00 -0.47
C ASP A 122 -9.61 0.67 -0.83
N TRP A 123 -10.40 -0.40 -0.84
CA TRP A 123 -10.01 -1.66 -1.45
C TRP A 123 -10.04 -1.50 -2.96
N LEU A 124 -9.02 -2.04 -3.63
CA LEU A 124 -8.85 -1.88 -5.08
C LEU A 124 -8.74 -3.22 -5.76
N GLN A 125 -9.29 -3.32 -6.95
CA GLN A 125 -8.85 -4.31 -7.93
C GLN A 125 -8.08 -3.58 -9.02
N LEU A 126 -6.88 -4.04 -9.36
CA LEU A 126 -6.10 -3.54 -10.48
C LEU A 126 -5.92 -4.62 -11.54
N THR A 127 -5.92 -4.20 -12.81
CA THR A 127 -5.48 -5.02 -13.95
C THR A 127 -4.07 -4.59 -14.36
N ALA A 128 -3.23 -5.53 -14.76
CA ALA A 128 -1.92 -5.20 -15.30
C ALA A 128 -2.06 -4.50 -16.67
N VAL A 129 -1.25 -3.47 -16.88
CA VAL A 129 -1.08 -2.79 -18.18
C VAL A 129 0.35 -2.88 -18.72
N ALA A 130 1.31 -3.26 -17.88
CA ALA A 130 2.69 -3.57 -18.26
C ALA A 130 3.33 -4.49 -17.20
N GLY A 131 4.37 -5.22 -17.61
CA GLY A 131 5.06 -6.21 -16.78
C GLY A 131 4.33 -7.54 -16.66
N ASP A 132 5.05 -8.58 -16.21
CA ASP A 132 4.54 -9.95 -16.10
C ASP A 132 4.48 -10.49 -14.67
N ALA A 133 4.78 -9.68 -13.65
CA ALA A 133 4.72 -10.12 -12.25
C ALA A 133 3.30 -10.53 -11.79
N ALA A 134 2.26 -9.96 -12.39
CA ALA A 134 0.85 -10.33 -12.18
C ALA A 134 -0.01 -9.91 -13.37
N LYS A 135 -1.17 -10.56 -13.57
CA LYS A 135 -2.21 -10.16 -14.52
C LYS A 135 -3.30 -9.33 -13.88
N PHE A 136 -3.66 -9.63 -12.64
CA PHE A 136 -4.53 -8.81 -11.81
C PHE A 136 -4.03 -8.83 -10.36
N LEU A 137 -4.35 -7.78 -9.60
CA LEU A 137 -4.09 -7.78 -8.16
C LEU A 137 -5.25 -7.14 -7.39
N VAL A 138 -5.42 -7.58 -6.15
CA VAL A 138 -6.41 -7.04 -5.22
C VAL A 138 -5.68 -6.44 -4.03
N ARG A 139 -6.06 -5.21 -3.66
CA ARG A 139 -5.72 -4.55 -2.40
C ARG A 139 -6.92 -4.64 -1.48
N GLU A 140 -6.75 -5.24 -0.31
CA GLU A 140 -7.78 -5.32 0.72
C GLU A 140 -7.16 -5.23 2.12
N GLN A 141 -8.01 -5.30 3.15
CA GLN A 141 -7.60 -5.17 4.55
C GLN A 141 -6.69 -3.95 4.74
N THR A 142 -7.12 -2.80 4.22
CA THR A 142 -6.35 -1.57 4.30
C THR A 142 -6.46 -0.98 5.69
N ALA A 143 -5.42 -0.27 6.13
CA ALA A 143 -5.59 0.64 7.24
C ALA A 143 -4.79 1.94 7.03
N GLY A 144 -5.35 3.05 7.51
CA GLY A 144 -4.81 4.39 7.29
C GLY A 144 -4.80 4.83 5.82
N GLY A 145 -4.01 5.85 5.54
CA GLY A 145 -3.80 6.39 4.21
C GLY A 145 -4.85 7.39 3.72
N GLN A 146 -5.99 7.58 4.39
CA GLN A 146 -6.95 8.64 4.02
C GLN A 146 -6.44 10.02 4.49
N PRO A 147 -6.49 11.05 3.64
CA PRO A 147 -6.14 12.40 4.04
C PRO A 147 -7.31 13.05 4.80
N PRO A 148 -7.08 14.17 5.52
CA PRO A 148 -8.16 15.03 5.99
C PRO A 148 -9.06 15.46 4.83
N ALA A 149 -10.33 15.74 5.12
CA ALA A 149 -11.34 16.09 4.11
C ALA A 149 -11.04 17.38 3.33
N SER A 150 -10.18 18.25 3.88
CA SER A 150 -9.83 19.54 3.28
C SER A 150 -8.41 19.96 3.65
N CYS A 151 -7.85 20.85 2.84
CA CYS A 151 -6.58 21.54 3.05
C CYS A 151 -6.76 23.04 2.80
N SER A 152 -5.97 23.87 3.48
CA SER A 152 -6.04 25.34 3.37
C SER A 152 -4.89 25.93 2.55
N ILE A 153 -3.78 25.21 2.41
CA ILE A 153 -2.58 25.67 1.73
C ILE A 153 -2.47 24.95 0.39
N GLU A 154 -2.69 25.67 -0.71
CA GLU A 154 -2.54 25.13 -2.06
C GLU A 154 -1.11 24.59 -2.27
N ASN A 155 -1.00 23.43 -2.93
CA ASN A 155 0.24 22.68 -3.13
C ASN A 155 0.92 22.13 -1.87
N GLU A 156 0.30 22.23 -0.69
CA GLU A 156 0.77 21.50 0.49
C GLU A 156 0.81 20.00 0.20
N THR A 157 1.92 19.36 0.57
CA THR A 157 2.08 17.91 0.42
C THR A 157 1.78 17.22 1.74
N LEU A 158 1.14 16.07 1.66
CA LEU A 158 0.81 15.25 2.81
C LEU A 158 1.17 13.80 2.52
N GLN A 159 1.93 13.19 3.42
CA GLN A 159 2.20 11.76 3.41
C GLN A 159 1.42 11.15 4.57
N VAL A 160 0.45 10.29 4.24
CA VAL A 160 -0.37 9.61 5.24
C VAL A 160 0.12 8.16 5.34
N PRO A 161 0.58 7.72 6.53
CA PRO A 161 0.92 6.33 6.75
C PRO A 161 -0.23 5.40 6.37
N TYR A 162 0.10 4.34 5.65
CA TYR A 162 -0.84 3.29 5.29
C TYR A 162 -0.15 1.94 5.26
N ALA A 163 -0.97 0.91 5.36
CA ALA A 163 -0.58 -0.42 4.99
C ALA A 163 -1.77 -1.21 4.45
N ALA A 164 -1.50 -2.27 3.70
CA ALA A 164 -2.52 -3.05 3.03
C ALA A 164 -2.06 -4.48 2.73
N LYS A 165 -3.01 -5.40 2.64
CA LYS A 165 -2.79 -6.74 2.10
C LYS A 165 -2.99 -6.73 0.59
N TYR A 166 -2.14 -7.45 -0.13
CA TYR A 166 -2.25 -7.60 -1.57
C TYR A 166 -2.24 -9.07 -1.99
N TRP A 167 -3.06 -9.38 -2.99
CA TRP A 167 -3.13 -10.68 -3.65
C TRP A 167 -2.81 -10.49 -5.13
N PHE A 168 -1.82 -11.22 -5.65
CA PHE A 168 -1.38 -11.15 -7.05
C PHE A 168 -1.77 -12.44 -7.80
N PHE A 169 -2.29 -12.31 -9.03
CA PHE A 169 -2.89 -13.41 -9.81
C PHE A 169 -2.39 -13.52 -11.24
#